data_AF-A0A964KT37-F1
#
_entry.id   AF-A0A964KT37-F1
#
_cell.length_a   1.000
_cell.length_b   1.000
_cell.length_c   1.000
_cell.angle_alpha   90.00
_cell.angle_beta   90.00
_cell.angle_gamma   90.00
#
_symmetry.space_group_name_H-M   'P 1'
#
loop_
_entity.id
_entity.type
_entity.pdbx_description
1 polymer ?
#
loop_
_entity_poly.entity_id
_entity_poly.type
_entity_poly.pdbx_seq_one_letter_code
_entity_poly.pdbx_strand_id
1 'polypeptide(L)'
;MTVTAVLPFRSIDSAKSRMAPLLSEEERREFSARLLERTLLALGRAASLSGVILVSPDPLARALARSGGHEALDDGGVELNAAITLGVRHATAGGASAVLVLPVDLAEISAANIDALLSGWSGSQPGLLASPDGGTSAILVPLPSDFAPQFGVNSAAAHRNELSRDGGAVERLSSPLAADLDTPNDLKAAMERERSTATPASMEGLLALPVDGLGEIQPGDDLPAMIASCVATIAATSAIGGLRSDDVIAVTQKIVSKAEGAIVELTTITPRPEAVEYATKWGRDARQVEVVLQEAVRVVRMDRGVIITETAHGFVLANSGVDASNVGPRSGEVVTLLPRDPDSSARAIREAIRLRTGVAPGVIITDSFGRPWRLGITDVAIGVAGIAALEDLRGKPDADGRMMAATVRAVADQIAATAELALGKTARRPLALIRGAHPQVAEDGSARSSLMPPDWDLFR
;
A
#
# COMPACT_ATOMS: atom_id res chain seq x y z
N MET A 1 13.25 -24.70 -24.37
CA MET A 1 12.09 -25.47 -23.90
C MET A 1 11.03 -24.46 -23.49
N THR A 2 9.84 -24.51 -24.08
CA THR A 2 8.70 -23.67 -23.71
C THR A 2 7.89 -24.39 -22.63
N VAL A 3 7.78 -23.78 -21.46
CA VAL A 3 7.01 -24.32 -20.33
C VAL A 3 5.82 -23.42 -20.07
N THR A 4 4.62 -24.00 -20.06
CA THR A 4 3.39 -23.27 -19.75
C THR A 4 2.84 -23.73 -18.40
N ALA A 5 2.54 -22.79 -17.51
CA ALA A 5 1.91 -23.11 -16.24
C ALA A 5 0.40 -23.32 -16.42
N VAL A 6 -0.13 -24.38 -15.84
CA VAL A 6 -1.57 -24.69 -15.77
C VAL A 6 -2.00 -24.58 -14.31
N LEU A 7 -2.87 -23.62 -14.05
CA LEU A 7 -3.37 -23.29 -12.72
C LEU A 7 -4.86 -23.66 -12.63
N PRO A 8 -5.23 -24.80 -12.03
CA PRO A 8 -6.63 -25.11 -11.78
C PRO A 8 -7.14 -24.32 -10.58
N PHE A 9 -8.34 -23.72 -10.70
CA PHE A 9 -8.96 -22.99 -9.59
C PHE A 9 -10.48 -23.09 -9.66
N ARG A 10 -11.13 -23.58 -8.60
CA ARG A 10 -12.58 -23.83 -8.62
C ARG A 10 -13.39 -22.55 -8.53
N SER A 11 -13.27 -21.80 -7.44
CA SER A 11 -13.96 -20.52 -7.26
C SER A 11 -13.40 -19.76 -6.06
N ILE A 12 -13.52 -18.43 -6.11
CA ILE A 12 -13.23 -17.52 -5.00
C ILE A 12 -14.17 -17.81 -3.81
N ASP A 13 -15.41 -18.22 -4.07
CA ASP A 13 -16.40 -18.56 -3.05
C ASP A 13 -16.15 -19.94 -2.42
N SER A 14 -15.44 -20.83 -3.13
CA SER A 14 -15.09 -22.16 -2.64
C SER A 14 -13.74 -22.12 -1.93
N ALA A 15 -13.73 -21.64 -0.69
CA ALA A 15 -12.49 -21.33 0.02
C ALA A 15 -12.39 -22.00 1.40
N LYS A 16 -11.58 -23.08 1.45
CA LYS A 16 -10.98 -23.68 2.65
C LYS A 16 -11.90 -23.78 3.86
N SER A 17 -12.86 -24.70 3.82
CA SER A 17 -13.74 -25.04 4.96
C SER A 17 -12.96 -25.32 6.25
N ARG A 18 -11.72 -25.79 6.15
CA ARG A 18 -10.79 -26.01 7.27
C ARG A 18 -10.28 -24.72 7.94
N MET A 19 -10.39 -23.56 7.28
CA MET A 19 -10.06 -22.22 7.82
C MET A 19 -11.26 -21.48 8.41
N ALA A 20 -12.46 -22.05 8.32
CA ALA A 20 -13.69 -21.50 8.92
C ALA A 20 -13.59 -21.14 10.42
N PRO A 21 -12.76 -21.80 11.26
CA PRO A 21 -12.59 -21.39 12.66
C PRO A 21 -11.88 -20.05 12.87
N LEU A 22 -11.18 -19.53 11.85
CA LEU A 22 -10.37 -18.31 11.96
C LEU A 22 -10.83 -17.16 11.09
N LEU A 23 -11.60 -17.43 10.03
CA LEU A 23 -12.00 -16.45 9.03
C LEU A 23 -13.50 -16.56 8.77
N SER A 24 -14.18 -15.42 8.78
CA SER A 24 -15.55 -15.27 8.30
C SER A 24 -15.70 -15.68 6.83
N GLU A 25 -16.94 -15.78 6.34
CA GLU A 25 -17.18 -16.10 4.93
C GLU A 25 -16.59 -15.05 3.98
N GLU A 26 -16.70 -13.77 4.32
CA GLU A 26 -16.14 -12.66 3.55
C GLU A 26 -14.60 -12.67 3.57
N GLU A 27 -14.00 -12.92 4.73
CA GLU A 27 -12.54 -13.04 4.85
C GLU A 27 -11.99 -14.26 4.10
N ARG A 28 -12.73 -15.37 4.00
CA ARG A 28 -12.31 -16.55 3.22
C ARG A 28 -12.33 -16.29 1.71
N ARG A 29 -13.32 -15.53 1.23
CA ARG A 29 -13.39 -15.09 -0.18
C ARG A 29 -12.22 -14.18 -0.51
N GLU A 30 -11.99 -13.17 0.31
CA GLU A 30 -10.86 -12.25 0.15
C GLU A 30 -9.51 -12.99 0.22
N PHE A 31 -9.36 -13.91 1.17
CA PHE A 31 -8.16 -14.74 1.28
C PHE A 31 -7.91 -15.58 0.02
N SER A 32 -8.94 -16.18 -0.57
CA SER A 32 -8.78 -16.99 -1.79
C SER A 32 -8.53 -16.16 -3.03
N ALA A 33 -9.15 -14.99 -3.15
CA ALA A 33 -8.83 -14.02 -4.19
C ALA A 33 -7.36 -13.60 -4.11
N ARG A 34 -6.85 -13.29 -2.91
CA ARG A 34 -5.43 -12.93 -2.69
C ARG A 34 -4.47 -14.07 -2.98
N LEU A 35 -4.80 -15.32 -2.61
CA LEU A 35 -3.96 -16.47 -2.97
C LEU A 35 -3.87 -16.65 -4.48
N LEU A 36 -5.00 -16.52 -5.17
CA LEU A 36 -5.05 -16.57 -6.64
C LEU A 36 -4.20 -15.45 -7.26
N GLU A 37 -4.40 -14.21 -6.82
CA GLU A 37 -3.65 -13.04 -7.32
C GLU A 37 -2.14 -13.19 -7.07
N ARG A 38 -1.75 -13.58 -5.86
CA ARG A 38 -0.35 -13.84 -5.49
C ARG A 38 0.29 -14.90 -6.39
N THR A 39 -0.44 -15.98 -6.64
CA THR A 39 0.05 -17.09 -7.47
C THR A 39 0.18 -16.66 -8.93
N LEU A 40 -0.83 -16.00 -9.50
CA LEU A 40 -0.80 -15.47 -10.87
C LEU A 40 0.36 -14.47 -11.04
N LEU A 41 0.54 -13.54 -10.09
CA LEU A 41 1.64 -12.57 -10.14
C LEU A 41 3.01 -13.25 -10.11
N ALA A 42 3.19 -14.27 -9.27
CA ALA A 42 4.44 -15.02 -9.20
C ALA A 42 4.73 -15.78 -10.51
N LEU A 43 3.72 -16.43 -11.08
CA LEU A 43 3.83 -17.13 -12.37
C LEU A 43 4.13 -16.16 -13.52
N GLY A 44 3.46 -15.01 -13.55
CA GLY A 44 3.66 -13.98 -14.57
C GLY A 44 5.04 -13.32 -14.53
N ARG A 45 5.72 -13.35 -13.38
CA ARG A 45 7.07 -12.80 -13.19
C ARG A 45 8.19 -13.83 -13.37
N ALA A 46 7.88 -15.12 -13.41
CA ALA A 46 8.88 -16.17 -13.57
C ALA A 46 9.45 -16.14 -15.00
N ALA A 47 10.77 -15.97 -15.13
CA ALA A 47 11.41 -15.82 -16.44
C ALA A 47 11.44 -17.14 -17.24
N SER A 48 11.32 -18.27 -16.55
CA SER A 48 11.39 -19.61 -17.15
C SER A 48 10.07 -20.09 -17.75
N LEU A 49 8.97 -19.35 -17.52
CA LEU A 49 7.64 -19.65 -18.07
C LEU A 49 7.41 -18.87 -19.35
N SER A 50 6.83 -19.56 -20.34
CA SER A 50 6.42 -18.96 -21.62
C SER A 50 4.95 -18.50 -21.62
N GLY A 51 4.17 -18.96 -20.65
CA GLY A 51 2.76 -18.61 -20.52
C GLY A 51 2.12 -19.19 -19.26
N VAL A 52 0.94 -18.68 -18.94
CA VAL A 52 0.12 -19.09 -17.80
C VAL A 52 -1.32 -19.26 -18.26
N ILE A 53 -1.91 -20.41 -17.94
CA ILE A 53 -3.30 -20.73 -18.23
C ILE A 53 -4.01 -20.99 -16.89
N LEU A 54 -4.95 -20.11 -16.54
CA LEU A 54 -5.93 -20.37 -15.49
C LEU A 54 -7.06 -21.23 -16.06
N VAL A 55 -7.43 -22.30 -15.36
CA VAL A 55 -8.61 -23.10 -15.68
C VAL A 55 -9.60 -22.99 -14.53
N SER A 56 -10.76 -22.37 -14.77
CA SER A 56 -11.73 -22.08 -13.71
C SER A 56 -13.15 -21.88 -14.25
N PRO A 57 -14.19 -22.37 -13.56
CA PRO A 57 -15.59 -22.03 -13.86
C PRO A 57 -15.99 -20.64 -13.37
N ASP A 58 -15.19 -20.02 -12.49
CA ASP A 58 -15.48 -18.75 -11.86
C ASP A 58 -15.16 -17.55 -12.80
N PRO A 59 -16.17 -16.77 -13.21
CA PRO A 59 -15.96 -15.61 -14.08
C PRO A 59 -15.02 -14.55 -13.49
N LEU A 60 -15.02 -14.36 -12.17
CA LEU A 60 -14.17 -13.37 -11.50
C LEU A 60 -12.71 -13.83 -11.50
N ALA A 61 -12.46 -15.11 -11.21
CA ALA A 61 -11.11 -15.68 -11.29
C ALA A 61 -10.54 -15.54 -12.71
N ARG A 62 -11.35 -15.82 -13.73
CA ARG A 62 -10.95 -15.63 -15.14
C ARG A 62 -10.70 -14.17 -15.51
N ALA A 63 -11.47 -13.24 -14.96
CA ALA A 63 -11.24 -11.82 -15.16
C ALA A 63 -9.91 -11.37 -14.54
N LEU A 64 -9.57 -11.86 -13.34
CA LEU A 64 -8.30 -11.59 -12.65
C LEU A 64 -7.09 -12.13 -13.43
N ALA A 65 -7.18 -13.35 -13.97
CA ALA A 65 -6.10 -13.89 -14.81
C ALA A 65 -5.87 -13.04 -16.07
N ARG A 66 -6.96 -12.63 -16.75
CA ARG A 66 -6.87 -11.82 -17.97
C ARG A 66 -6.34 -10.42 -17.71
N SER A 67 -6.69 -9.79 -16.58
CA SER A 67 -6.13 -8.47 -16.22
C SER A 67 -4.62 -8.54 -15.95
N GLY A 68 -4.12 -9.69 -15.48
CA GLY A 68 -2.69 -9.99 -15.35
C GLY A 68 -2.00 -10.38 -16.66
N GLY A 69 -2.71 -10.39 -17.80
CA GLY A 69 -2.16 -10.79 -19.10
C GLY A 69 -2.06 -12.31 -19.32
N HIS A 70 -2.74 -13.12 -18.51
CA HIS A 70 -2.74 -14.58 -18.61
C HIS A 70 -3.93 -15.11 -19.40
N GLU A 71 -3.79 -16.32 -19.94
CA GLU A 71 -4.89 -17.04 -20.55
C GLU A 71 -5.84 -17.59 -19.47
N ALA A 72 -7.13 -17.65 -19.79
CA ALA A 72 -8.15 -18.16 -18.87
C ALA A 72 -9.22 -18.95 -19.60
N LEU A 73 -9.38 -20.21 -19.22
CA LEU A 73 -10.34 -21.17 -19.76
C LEU A 73 -11.51 -21.37 -18.79
N ASP A 74 -12.72 -21.41 -19.34
CA ASP A 74 -13.90 -21.88 -18.63
C ASP A 74 -13.97 -23.41 -18.74
N ASP A 75 -13.98 -24.10 -17.61
CA ASP A 75 -14.06 -25.56 -17.55
C ASP A 75 -15.50 -26.07 -17.34
N GLY A 76 -16.48 -25.17 -17.21
CA GLY A 76 -17.89 -25.53 -17.00
C GLY A 76 -18.19 -26.17 -15.65
N GLY A 77 -17.27 -26.11 -14.68
CA GLY A 77 -17.47 -26.60 -13.32
C GLY A 77 -17.15 -28.09 -13.15
N VAL A 78 -16.33 -28.64 -14.05
CA VAL A 78 -15.87 -30.03 -13.95
C VAL A 78 -14.97 -30.26 -12.73
N GLU A 79 -14.75 -31.53 -12.40
CA GLU A 79 -13.87 -31.91 -11.30
C GLU A 79 -12.39 -31.57 -11.59
N LEU A 80 -11.61 -31.36 -10.52
CA LEU A 80 -10.23 -30.82 -10.56
C LEU A 80 -9.33 -31.48 -11.62
N ASN A 81 -9.29 -32.82 -11.66
CA ASN A 81 -8.43 -33.54 -12.60
C ASN A 81 -8.87 -33.38 -14.06
N ALA A 82 -10.16 -33.21 -14.32
CA ALA A 82 -10.68 -32.91 -15.65
C ALA A 82 -10.34 -31.48 -16.07
N ALA A 83 -10.40 -30.51 -15.15
CA ALA A 83 -9.97 -29.13 -15.38
C ALA A 83 -8.48 -29.06 -15.73
N ILE A 84 -7.62 -29.76 -14.98
CA ILE A 84 -6.18 -29.86 -15.29
C ILE A 84 -5.97 -30.47 -16.67
N THR A 85 -6.68 -31.55 -17.00
CA THR A 85 -6.59 -32.20 -18.31
C THR A 85 -6.95 -31.24 -19.44
N LEU A 86 -7.98 -30.41 -19.26
CA LEU A 86 -8.36 -29.36 -20.21
C LEU A 86 -7.21 -28.35 -20.42
N GLY A 87 -6.60 -27.87 -19.34
CA GLY A 87 -5.47 -26.95 -19.40
C GLY A 87 -4.23 -27.53 -20.09
N VAL A 88 -3.90 -28.80 -19.80
CA VAL A 88 -2.77 -29.50 -20.44
C VAL A 88 -3.00 -29.68 -21.94
N ARG A 89 -4.21 -30.05 -22.36
CA ARG A 89 -4.57 -30.15 -23.78
C ARG A 89 -4.47 -28.81 -24.49
N HIS A 90 -4.95 -27.73 -23.85
CA HIS A 90 -4.85 -26.37 -24.39
C HIS A 90 -3.38 -25.94 -24.54
N ALA A 91 -2.55 -26.17 -23.51
CA ALA A 91 -1.12 -25.89 -23.58
C ALA A 91 -0.41 -26.68 -24.71
N THR A 92 -0.78 -27.96 -24.88
CA THR A 92 -0.25 -28.81 -25.96
C THR A 92 -0.64 -28.26 -27.34
N ALA A 93 -1.91 -27.89 -27.52
CA ALA A 93 -2.39 -27.29 -28.77
C ALA A 93 -1.75 -25.91 -29.04
N GLY A 94 -1.41 -25.17 -27.99
CA GLY A 94 -0.66 -23.91 -28.05
C GLY A 94 0.85 -24.06 -28.31
N GLY A 95 1.37 -25.29 -28.46
CA GLY A 95 2.77 -25.55 -28.78
C GLY A 95 3.73 -25.53 -27.60
N ALA A 96 3.23 -25.67 -26.36
CA ALA A 96 4.08 -25.85 -25.19
C ALA A 96 4.85 -27.17 -25.28
N SER A 97 6.16 -27.14 -25.00
CA SER A 97 7.00 -28.34 -24.94
C SER A 97 6.91 -29.07 -23.60
N ALA A 98 6.41 -28.39 -22.57
CA ALA A 98 6.08 -28.98 -21.27
C ALA A 98 5.05 -28.13 -20.53
N VAL A 99 4.43 -28.75 -19.53
CA VAL A 99 3.52 -28.08 -18.60
C VAL A 99 4.02 -28.19 -17.17
N LEU A 100 3.80 -27.11 -16.42
CA LEU A 100 3.90 -27.06 -14.97
C LEU A 100 2.49 -26.95 -14.41
N VAL A 101 2.00 -27.99 -13.74
CA VAL A 101 0.72 -27.93 -13.02
C VAL A 101 1.00 -27.67 -11.55
N LEU A 102 0.34 -26.64 -10.99
CA LEU A 102 0.48 -26.24 -9.60
C LEU A 102 -0.85 -25.71 -9.05
N PRO A 103 -1.18 -25.99 -7.78
CA PRO A 103 -2.36 -25.46 -7.12
C PRO A 103 -2.12 -24.01 -6.62
N VAL A 104 -3.19 -23.35 -6.18
CA VAL A 104 -3.17 -21.93 -5.76
C VAL A 104 -2.73 -21.75 -4.29
N ASP A 105 -2.71 -22.82 -3.50
CA ASP A 105 -2.52 -22.81 -2.05
C ASP A 105 -1.07 -23.04 -1.59
N LEU A 106 -0.09 -22.76 -2.45
CA LEU A 106 1.33 -22.92 -2.10
C LEU A 106 1.80 -21.78 -1.17
N ALA A 107 2.43 -22.15 -0.05
CA ALA A 107 2.90 -21.21 0.98
C ALA A 107 4.00 -20.27 0.47
N GLU A 108 5.01 -20.84 -0.18
CA GLU A 108 6.27 -20.17 -0.56
C GLU A 108 6.29 -19.78 -2.05
N ILE A 109 5.14 -19.42 -2.61
CA ILE A 109 5.02 -19.09 -4.03
C ILE A 109 5.75 -17.78 -4.36
N SER A 110 6.73 -17.85 -5.26
CA SER A 110 7.47 -16.69 -5.77
C SER A 110 8.07 -17.00 -7.15
N ALA A 111 8.30 -15.97 -7.95
CA ALA A 111 8.94 -16.11 -9.26
C ALA A 111 10.31 -16.82 -9.15
N ALA A 112 11.12 -16.42 -8.16
CA ALA A 112 12.43 -17.02 -7.91
C ALA A 112 12.35 -18.52 -7.57
N ASN A 113 11.36 -18.94 -6.76
CA ASN A 113 11.20 -20.36 -6.42
C ASN A 113 10.66 -21.18 -7.62
N ILE A 114 9.85 -20.59 -8.49
CA ILE A 114 9.39 -21.21 -9.74
C ILE A 114 10.57 -21.39 -10.70
N ASP A 115 11.36 -20.33 -10.90
CA ASP A 115 12.55 -20.37 -11.76
C ASP A 115 13.58 -21.37 -11.23
N ALA A 116 13.82 -21.40 -9.92
CA ALA A 116 14.70 -22.38 -9.29
C ALA A 116 14.19 -23.82 -9.50
N LEU A 117 12.90 -24.08 -9.31
CA LEU A 117 12.29 -25.39 -9.55
C LEU A 117 12.49 -25.85 -11.01
N LEU A 118 12.22 -24.95 -11.97
CA LEU A 118 12.36 -25.25 -13.40
C LEU A 118 13.82 -25.42 -13.82
N SER A 119 14.74 -24.64 -13.25
CA SER A 119 16.18 -24.76 -13.53
C SER A 119 16.79 -26.07 -12.99
N GLY A 120 16.23 -26.60 -11.90
CA GLY A 120 16.67 -27.85 -11.28
C GLY A 120 16.13 -29.10 -11.97
N TRP A 121 15.11 -28.95 -12.82
CA TRP A 121 14.46 -30.06 -13.52
C TRP A 121 15.20 -30.42 -14.82
N SER A 122 15.39 -31.72 -15.08
CA SER A 122 16.14 -32.19 -16.26
C SER A 122 15.47 -31.89 -17.61
N GLY A 123 14.15 -31.67 -17.60
CA GLY A 123 13.34 -31.45 -18.80
C GLY A 123 13.05 -32.69 -19.64
N SER A 124 13.71 -33.83 -19.35
CA SER A 124 13.61 -35.07 -20.15
C SER A 124 12.65 -36.11 -19.58
N GLN A 125 12.37 -36.05 -18.29
CA GLN A 125 11.47 -36.96 -17.58
C GLN A 125 10.42 -36.14 -16.80
N PRO A 126 9.24 -36.69 -16.49
CA PRO A 126 8.30 -36.02 -15.61
C PRO A 126 8.92 -35.72 -14.25
N GLY A 127 8.69 -34.53 -13.72
CA GLY A 127 9.12 -34.12 -12.39
C GLY A 127 7.95 -34.05 -11.42
N LEU A 128 8.14 -34.52 -10.18
CA LEU A 128 7.12 -34.46 -9.14
C LEU A 128 7.66 -33.79 -7.88
N LEU A 129 6.95 -32.77 -7.41
CA LEU A 129 7.15 -32.14 -6.10
C LEU A 129 6.02 -32.57 -5.17
N ALA A 130 6.35 -33.44 -4.20
CA ALA A 130 5.40 -33.89 -3.19
C ALA A 130 5.30 -32.86 -2.05
N SER A 131 4.09 -32.65 -1.52
CA SER A 131 3.88 -31.91 -0.28
C SER A 131 4.27 -32.75 0.94
N PRO A 132 4.56 -32.12 2.10
CA PRO A 132 4.90 -32.84 3.34
C PRO A 132 3.83 -33.83 3.81
N ASP A 133 2.56 -33.58 3.51
CA ASP A 133 1.41 -34.40 3.90
C ASP A 133 1.15 -35.59 2.94
N GLY A 134 1.95 -35.74 1.87
CA GLY A 134 1.81 -36.80 0.87
C GLY A 134 0.92 -36.44 -0.34
N GLY A 135 0.43 -35.21 -0.42
CA GLY A 135 -0.15 -34.62 -1.62
C GLY A 135 0.90 -34.19 -2.68
N THR A 136 0.45 -33.48 -3.72
CA THR A 136 1.29 -33.00 -4.83
C THR A 136 1.24 -31.48 -4.91
N SER A 137 2.38 -30.82 -4.70
CA SER A 137 2.50 -29.35 -4.74
C SER A 137 2.84 -28.83 -6.14
N ALA A 138 3.51 -29.64 -6.96
CA ALA A 138 3.75 -29.33 -8.36
C ALA A 138 4.06 -30.60 -9.16
N ILE A 139 3.73 -30.58 -10.44
CA ILE A 139 4.10 -31.62 -11.39
C ILE A 139 4.53 -31.01 -12.72
N LEU A 140 5.66 -31.49 -13.23
CA LEU A 140 6.26 -31.09 -14.51
C LEU A 140 6.13 -32.24 -15.49
N VAL A 141 5.55 -32.00 -16.65
CA VAL A 141 5.30 -33.04 -17.65
C VAL A 141 5.77 -32.57 -19.03
N PRO A 142 6.74 -33.24 -19.65
CA PRO A 142 7.08 -33.02 -21.06
C PRO A 142 5.89 -33.32 -21.97
N LEU A 143 5.67 -32.52 -23.01
CA LEU A 143 4.57 -32.67 -23.95
C LEU A 143 5.04 -33.14 -25.35
N PRO A 144 4.19 -33.86 -26.11
CA PRO A 144 2.85 -34.32 -25.74
C PRO A 144 2.89 -35.47 -24.72
N SER A 145 1.86 -35.58 -23.88
CA SER A 145 1.77 -36.64 -22.88
C SER A 145 0.31 -37.08 -22.69
N ASP A 146 0.13 -38.39 -22.50
CA ASP A 146 -1.14 -39.01 -22.11
C ASP A 146 -1.31 -39.05 -20.58
N PHE A 147 -0.66 -38.11 -19.88
CA PHE A 147 -0.71 -37.97 -18.43
C PHE A 147 -2.15 -37.73 -17.95
N ALA A 148 -2.62 -38.60 -17.04
CA ALA A 148 -3.89 -38.44 -16.35
C ALA A 148 -3.68 -37.86 -14.93
N PRO A 149 -4.10 -36.62 -14.64
CA PRO A 149 -3.98 -36.05 -13.30
C PRO A 149 -4.76 -36.84 -12.25
N GLN A 150 -4.15 -37.03 -11.08
CA GLN A 150 -4.68 -37.77 -9.92
C GLN A 150 -4.57 -36.95 -8.62
N PHE A 151 -4.81 -35.63 -8.70
CA PHE A 151 -4.87 -34.76 -7.53
C PHE A 151 -6.02 -35.17 -6.60
N GLY A 152 -5.75 -35.08 -5.29
CA GLY A 152 -6.59 -35.62 -4.22
C GLY A 152 -5.73 -36.16 -3.06
N VAL A 153 -6.37 -36.92 -2.16
CA VAL A 153 -5.71 -37.52 -0.99
C VAL A 153 -4.60 -38.49 -1.44
N ASN A 154 -3.39 -38.35 -0.88
CA ASN A 154 -2.21 -39.16 -1.23
C ASN A 154 -1.79 -39.07 -2.71
N SER A 155 -2.06 -37.93 -3.37
CA SER A 155 -1.82 -37.75 -4.80
C SER A 155 -0.36 -37.94 -5.24
N ALA A 156 0.65 -37.73 -4.39
CA ALA A 156 2.05 -37.93 -4.81
C ALA A 156 2.41 -39.40 -5.08
N ALA A 157 1.77 -40.35 -4.41
CA ALA A 157 1.95 -41.77 -4.73
C ALA A 157 1.21 -42.13 -6.03
N ALA A 158 -0.01 -41.61 -6.18
CA ALA A 158 -0.87 -41.82 -7.33
C ALA A 158 -0.22 -41.29 -8.63
N HIS A 159 0.28 -40.05 -8.60
CA HIS A 159 1.00 -39.43 -9.71
C HIS A 159 2.31 -40.14 -10.04
N ARG A 160 3.06 -40.64 -9.05
CA ARG A 160 4.27 -41.43 -9.33
C ARG A 160 3.95 -42.67 -10.16
N ASN A 161 2.93 -43.42 -9.74
CA ASN A 161 2.51 -44.63 -10.44
C ASN A 161 2.02 -44.33 -11.87
N GLU A 162 1.24 -43.25 -12.03
CA GLU A 162 0.76 -42.81 -13.34
C GLU A 162 1.90 -42.40 -14.26
N LEU A 163 2.82 -41.55 -13.78
CA LEU A 163 3.93 -41.05 -14.59
C LEU A 163 4.97 -42.15 -14.93
N SER A 164 5.07 -43.19 -14.11
CA SER A 164 5.95 -44.34 -14.35
C SER A 164 5.27 -45.55 -15.00
N ARG A 165 4.01 -45.43 -15.45
CA ARG A 165 3.21 -46.58 -15.93
C ARG A 165 3.84 -47.33 -17.11
N ASP A 166 4.57 -46.60 -17.94
CA ASP A 166 5.26 -47.14 -19.12
C ASP A 166 6.74 -47.48 -18.84
N GLY A 167 7.12 -47.61 -17.56
CA GLY A 167 8.49 -47.91 -17.13
C GLY A 167 9.44 -46.70 -17.10
N GLY A 168 8.91 -45.50 -17.29
CA GLY A 168 9.66 -44.24 -17.20
C GLY A 168 10.07 -43.89 -15.77
N ALA A 169 11.15 -43.11 -15.63
CA ALA A 169 11.59 -42.59 -14.34
C ALA A 169 10.85 -41.26 -14.04
N VAL A 170 10.53 -41.03 -12.78
CA VAL A 170 9.98 -39.74 -12.31
C VAL A 170 11.04 -39.03 -11.49
N GLU A 171 11.41 -37.83 -11.93
CA GLU A 171 12.37 -37.00 -11.21
C GLU A 171 11.73 -36.48 -9.91
N ARG A 172 12.43 -36.66 -8.80
CA ARG A 172 12.00 -36.11 -7.51
C ARG A 172 12.51 -34.68 -7.39
N LEU A 173 11.59 -33.73 -7.39
CA LEU A 173 11.92 -32.31 -7.24
C LEU A 173 12.01 -31.94 -5.76
N SER A 174 12.81 -30.91 -5.47
CA SER A 174 12.91 -30.30 -4.14
C SER A 174 12.81 -28.79 -4.29
N SER A 175 11.87 -28.17 -3.57
CA SER A 175 11.65 -26.74 -3.61
C SER A 175 10.88 -26.29 -2.36
N PRO A 176 11.08 -25.04 -1.89
CA PRO A 176 10.23 -24.43 -0.86
C PRO A 176 8.73 -24.45 -1.21
N LEU A 177 8.40 -24.51 -2.51
CA LEU A 177 7.03 -24.65 -3.02
C LEU A 177 6.32 -25.91 -2.52
N ALA A 178 7.02 -26.89 -1.93
CA ALA A 178 6.39 -28.08 -1.37
C ALA A 178 5.40 -27.77 -0.24
N ALA A 179 5.58 -26.68 0.50
CA ALA A 179 4.71 -26.31 1.60
C ALA A 179 3.35 -25.76 1.12
N ASP A 180 2.27 -26.36 1.60
CA ASP A 180 0.87 -25.99 1.38
C ASP A 180 0.33 -25.07 2.48
N LEU A 181 -0.77 -24.36 2.18
CA LEU A 181 -1.49 -23.46 3.10
C LEU A 181 -2.91 -23.98 3.36
N ASP A 182 -3.04 -25.19 3.89
CA ASP A 182 -4.35 -25.83 4.04
C ASP A 182 -4.98 -25.68 5.44
N THR A 183 -4.15 -25.40 6.45
CA THR A 183 -4.60 -25.27 7.84
C THR A 183 -4.16 -23.96 8.49
N PRO A 184 -4.83 -23.55 9.58
CA PRO A 184 -4.36 -22.49 10.48
C PRO A 184 -2.90 -22.59 10.93
N ASN A 185 -2.41 -23.82 11.14
CA ASN A 185 -1.05 -24.05 11.61
C ASN A 185 -0.04 -23.83 10.48
N ASP A 186 -0.40 -24.18 9.24
CA ASP A 186 0.45 -23.94 8.07
C ASP A 186 0.58 -22.44 7.81
N LEU A 187 -0.51 -21.69 7.97
CA LEU A 187 -0.49 -20.23 7.88
C LEU A 187 0.42 -19.61 8.95
N LYS A 188 0.32 -20.05 10.22
CA LYS A 188 1.23 -19.58 11.28
C LYS A 188 2.68 -19.94 10.98
N ALA A 189 2.95 -21.17 10.56
CA ALA A 189 4.30 -21.64 10.24
C ALA A 189 4.91 -20.92 9.04
N ALA A 190 4.10 -20.53 8.04
CA ALA A 190 4.52 -19.68 6.92
C ALA A 190 4.84 -18.26 7.39
N MET A 191 3.96 -17.65 8.22
CA MET A 191 4.17 -16.32 8.79
C MET A 191 5.42 -16.25 9.70
N GLU A 192 5.69 -17.30 10.49
CA GLU A 192 6.88 -17.40 11.35
C GLU A 192 8.15 -17.58 10.53
N ARG A 193 8.10 -18.39 9.46
CA ARG A 193 9.23 -18.56 8.53
C ARG A 193 9.55 -17.28 7.78
N GLU A 194 8.55 -16.59 7.24
CA GLU A 194 8.70 -15.29 6.56
C GLU A 194 9.31 -14.23 7.49
N ARG A 195 8.92 -14.21 8.78
CA ARG A 195 9.57 -13.35 9.79
C ARG A 195 11.04 -13.71 10.07
N SER A 196 11.42 -14.98 9.90
CA SER A 196 12.78 -15.49 10.15
C SER A 196 13.70 -15.41 8.92
N THR A 197 13.15 -15.48 7.71
CA THR A 197 13.88 -15.42 6.43
C THR A 197 13.84 -14.03 5.78
N ALA A 198 13.01 -13.12 6.30
CA ALA A 198 13.06 -11.70 5.96
C ALA A 198 14.38 -11.08 6.46
N THR A 199 15.45 -11.33 5.71
CA THR A 199 16.30 -10.20 5.35
C THR A 199 15.35 -9.26 4.61
N PRO A 200 15.13 -8.02 5.08
CA PRO A 200 14.20 -7.13 4.40
C PRO A 200 14.68 -7.05 2.96
N ALA A 201 13.92 -7.63 2.03
CA ALA A 201 14.04 -7.24 0.64
C ALA A 201 13.95 -5.73 0.69
N SER A 202 15.05 -5.05 0.38
CA SER A 202 15.02 -3.62 0.16
C SER A 202 13.96 -3.44 -0.91
N MET A 203 12.77 -2.98 -0.51
CA MET A 203 11.84 -2.42 -1.46
C MET A 203 12.63 -1.29 -2.12
N GLU A 204 13.15 -1.54 -3.33
CA GLU A 204 13.85 -0.52 -4.14
C GLU A 204 12.88 0.57 -4.63
N GLY A 205 11.62 0.54 -4.18
CA GLY A 205 10.56 1.45 -4.59
C GLY A 205 9.93 2.21 -3.43
N LEU A 206 9.35 3.36 -3.77
CA LEU A 206 8.52 4.17 -2.90
C LEU A 206 7.09 3.62 -2.89
N LEU A 207 6.51 3.46 -1.70
CA LEU A 207 5.14 3.03 -1.50
C LEU A 207 4.37 4.08 -0.71
N ALA A 208 3.14 4.37 -1.15
CA ALA A 208 2.18 5.17 -0.41
C ALA A 208 0.86 4.39 -0.28
N LEU A 209 0.47 4.08 0.95
CA LEU A 209 -0.76 3.36 1.24
C LEU A 209 -1.71 4.22 2.08
N PRO A 210 -2.98 4.35 1.68
CA PRO A 210 -3.97 4.94 2.57
C PRO A 210 -4.18 4.06 3.81
N VAL A 211 -4.48 4.70 4.94
CA VAL A 211 -4.81 4.05 6.21
C VAL A 211 -6.29 4.31 6.52
N ASP A 212 -7.11 3.27 6.38
CA ASP A 212 -8.55 3.34 6.62
C ASP A 212 -8.92 3.01 8.08
N GLY A 213 -10.19 3.25 8.44
CA GLY A 213 -10.77 2.82 9.72
C GLY A 213 -10.76 3.86 10.85
N LEU A 214 -10.33 5.10 10.58
CA LEU A 214 -10.28 6.15 11.62
C LEU A 214 -11.67 6.70 12.02
N GLY A 215 -12.65 6.66 11.11
CA GLY A 215 -13.98 7.25 11.35
C GLY A 215 -14.00 8.79 11.26
N GLU A 216 -15.13 9.39 11.64
CA GLU A 216 -15.28 10.86 11.70
C GLU A 216 -14.77 11.38 13.05
N ILE A 217 -13.89 12.38 13.01
CA ILE A 217 -13.27 12.95 14.21
C ILE A 217 -14.13 14.07 14.80
N GLN A 218 -14.29 14.04 16.11
CA GLN A 218 -14.97 15.05 16.92
C GLN A 218 -13.98 15.82 17.82
N PRO A 219 -14.35 17.05 18.25
CA PRO A 219 -13.58 17.77 19.27
C PRO A 219 -13.40 16.95 20.55
N GLY A 220 -12.14 16.86 21.02
CA GLY A 220 -11.77 16.14 22.23
C GLY A 220 -11.46 14.65 22.05
N ASP A 221 -11.59 14.10 20.83
CA ASP A 221 -11.17 12.73 20.54
C ASP A 221 -9.66 12.53 20.81
N ASP A 222 -9.30 11.36 21.34
CA ASP A 222 -7.89 10.95 21.50
C ASP A 222 -7.32 10.50 20.14
N LEU A 223 -7.07 11.49 19.28
CA LEU A 223 -6.58 11.27 17.94
C LEU A 223 -5.26 10.48 17.90
N PRO A 224 -4.25 10.75 18.75
CA PRO A 224 -3.05 9.91 18.81
C PRO A 224 -3.35 8.42 19.04
N ALA A 225 -4.20 8.08 20.02
CA ALA A 225 -4.54 6.69 20.29
C ALA A 225 -5.34 6.04 19.15
N MET A 226 -6.26 6.78 18.53
CA MET A 226 -7.03 6.32 17.37
C MET A 226 -6.13 6.02 16.18
N ILE A 227 -5.22 6.92 15.82
CA ILE A 227 -4.24 6.73 14.74
C ILE A 227 -3.35 5.53 15.04
N ALA A 228 -2.82 5.43 16.27
CA ALA A 228 -2.00 4.29 16.67
C ALA A 228 -2.74 2.95 16.52
N SER A 229 -4.05 2.92 16.77
CA SER A 229 -4.88 1.74 16.54
C SER A 229 -4.97 1.37 15.05
N CYS A 230 -5.26 2.35 14.17
CA CYS A 230 -5.34 2.11 12.73
C CYS A 230 -4.00 1.66 12.14
N VAL A 231 -2.91 2.32 12.54
CA VAL A 231 -1.54 1.97 12.10
C VAL A 231 -1.18 0.55 12.56
N ALA A 232 -1.48 0.18 13.81
CA ALA A 232 -1.23 -1.17 14.30
C ALA A 232 -2.02 -2.24 13.52
N THR A 233 -3.28 -1.97 13.17
CA THR A 233 -4.09 -2.87 12.35
C THR A 233 -3.45 -3.08 10.99
N ILE A 234 -3.08 -2.01 10.28
CA ILE A 234 -2.47 -2.11 8.95
C ILE A 234 -1.10 -2.78 9.00
N ALA A 235 -0.29 -2.50 10.02
CA ALA A 235 0.97 -3.19 10.23
C ALA A 235 0.80 -4.71 10.44
N ALA A 236 -0.35 -5.14 10.98
CA ALA A 236 -0.67 -6.55 11.19
C ALA A 236 -1.33 -7.23 9.98
N THR A 237 -2.06 -6.50 9.15
CA THR A 237 -2.90 -7.06 8.07
C THR A 237 -2.42 -6.76 6.65
N SER A 238 -1.49 -5.81 6.47
CA SER A 238 -1.05 -5.41 5.14
C SER A 238 -0.02 -6.38 4.55
N ALA A 239 -0.10 -6.56 3.22
CA ALA A 239 0.84 -7.38 2.44
C ALA A 239 2.27 -6.82 2.40
N ILE A 240 2.50 -5.64 3.00
CA ILE A 240 3.81 -4.98 3.04
C ILE A 240 4.60 -5.35 4.30
N GLY A 241 4.05 -6.18 5.19
CA GLY A 241 4.67 -6.58 6.44
C GLY A 241 4.54 -5.54 7.55
N GLY A 242 5.22 -5.80 8.67
CA GLY A 242 5.13 -4.97 9.88
C GLY A 242 5.59 -3.52 9.67
N LEU A 243 5.20 -2.65 10.62
CA LEU A 243 5.66 -1.26 10.69
C LEU A 243 7.18 -1.20 10.85
N ARG A 244 7.84 -0.29 10.15
CA ARG A 244 9.30 -0.10 10.18
C ARG A 244 9.65 1.27 10.73
N SER A 245 10.86 1.41 11.25
CA SER A 245 11.35 2.68 11.78
C SER A 245 11.61 3.74 10.70
N ASP A 246 11.81 3.32 9.44
CA ASP A 246 11.97 4.19 8.27
C ASP A 246 10.64 4.51 7.56
N ASP A 247 9.51 4.04 8.09
CA ASP A 247 8.19 4.46 7.62
C ASP A 247 7.86 5.88 8.09
N VAL A 248 7.00 6.56 7.34
CA VAL A 248 6.43 7.85 7.72
C VAL A 248 4.91 7.77 7.66
N ILE A 249 4.26 8.16 8.75
CA ILE A 249 2.80 8.31 8.81
C ILE A 249 2.45 9.77 8.50
N ALA A 250 1.77 9.98 7.38
CA ALA A 250 1.24 11.28 7.00
C ALA A 250 -0.20 11.41 7.51
N VAL A 251 -0.50 12.55 8.14
CA VAL A 251 -1.77 12.84 8.79
C VAL A 251 -2.27 14.19 8.30
N THR A 252 -3.45 14.26 7.69
CA THR A 252 -4.01 15.55 7.28
C THR A 252 -4.27 16.45 8.49
N GLN A 253 -3.97 17.74 8.37
CA GLN A 253 -4.22 18.76 9.38
C GLN A 253 -5.65 18.77 9.91
N LYS A 254 -6.65 18.51 9.05
CA LYS A 254 -8.06 18.72 9.37
C LYS A 254 -8.54 17.86 10.54
N ILE A 255 -8.10 16.61 10.60
CA ILE A 255 -8.44 15.73 11.72
C ILE A 255 -7.74 16.15 13.01
N VAL A 256 -6.53 16.69 12.92
CA VAL A 256 -5.81 17.26 14.06
C VAL A 256 -6.54 18.49 14.58
N SER A 257 -6.89 19.43 13.70
CA SER A 257 -7.65 20.63 14.06
C SER A 257 -9.00 20.30 14.69
N LYS A 258 -9.72 19.29 14.16
CA LYS A 258 -10.98 18.84 14.75
C LYS A 258 -10.77 18.30 16.16
N ALA A 259 -9.84 17.37 16.36
CA ALA A 259 -9.55 16.77 17.65
C ALA A 259 -9.13 17.81 18.70
N GLU A 260 -8.30 18.79 18.29
CA GLU A 260 -7.84 19.89 19.16
C GLU A 260 -8.90 20.98 19.39
N GLY A 261 -10.09 20.87 18.79
CA GLY A 261 -11.14 21.88 18.92
C GLY A 261 -10.82 23.20 18.22
N ALA A 262 -9.88 23.20 17.26
CA ALA A 262 -9.54 24.35 16.43
C ALA A 262 -10.61 24.59 15.35
N ILE A 263 -11.85 24.81 15.82
CA ILE A 263 -13.05 25.04 15.01
C ILE A 263 -13.67 26.36 15.44
N VAL A 264 -14.00 27.21 14.47
CA VAL A 264 -14.66 28.50 14.71
C VAL A 264 -16.05 28.47 14.09
N GLU A 265 -17.05 28.87 14.89
CA GLU A 265 -18.41 29.05 14.42
C GLU A 265 -18.60 30.45 13.83
N LEU A 266 -18.78 30.52 12.51
CA LEU A 266 -18.88 31.77 11.77
C LEU A 266 -20.07 32.62 12.21
N THR A 267 -21.17 32.02 12.68
CA THR A 267 -22.35 32.76 13.18
C THR A 267 -22.04 33.65 14.38
N THR A 268 -20.97 33.33 15.12
CA THR A 268 -20.51 34.11 16.28
C THR A 268 -19.56 35.24 15.92
N ILE A 269 -19.11 35.30 14.65
CA ILE A 269 -18.11 36.26 14.19
C ILE A 269 -18.79 37.54 13.71
N THR A 270 -18.35 38.67 14.26
CA THR A 270 -18.71 40.02 13.80
C THR A 270 -17.56 40.57 12.95
N PRO A 271 -17.70 40.67 11.62
CA PRO A 271 -16.63 41.13 10.75
C PRO A 271 -16.30 42.62 10.91
N ARG A 272 -15.02 42.98 10.82
CA ARG A 272 -14.61 44.39 10.74
C ARG A 272 -15.01 45.03 9.40
N PRO A 273 -15.15 46.36 9.31
CA PRO A 273 -15.59 47.03 8.08
C PRO A 273 -14.77 46.67 6.83
N GLU A 274 -13.45 46.57 6.96
CA GLU A 274 -12.54 46.17 5.88
C GLU A 274 -12.83 44.74 5.36
N ALA A 275 -13.12 43.80 6.27
CA ALA A 275 -13.49 42.43 5.89
C ALA A 275 -14.82 42.39 5.13
N VAL A 276 -15.80 43.20 5.56
CA VAL A 276 -17.09 43.34 4.87
C VAL A 276 -16.92 43.93 3.47
N GLU A 277 -16.14 45.00 3.33
CA GLU A 277 -15.89 45.65 2.05
C GLU A 277 -15.22 44.67 1.06
N TYR A 278 -14.17 43.98 1.49
CA TYR A 278 -13.47 43.01 0.67
C TYR A 278 -14.36 41.84 0.26
N ALA A 279 -15.11 41.28 1.23
CA ALA A 279 -16.00 40.17 1.01
C ALA A 279 -17.11 40.52 0.02
N THR A 280 -17.68 41.73 0.13
CA THR A 280 -18.68 42.25 -0.82
C THR A 280 -18.10 42.38 -2.22
N LYS A 281 -16.90 42.96 -2.35
CA LYS A 281 -16.24 43.18 -3.63
C LYS A 281 -15.94 41.87 -4.40
N TRP A 282 -15.61 40.80 -3.67
CA TRP A 282 -15.15 39.54 -4.27
C TRP A 282 -16.10 38.35 -4.05
N GLY A 283 -17.32 38.58 -3.56
CA GLY A 283 -18.32 37.54 -3.37
C GLY A 283 -17.92 36.46 -2.35
N ARG A 284 -17.31 36.86 -1.24
CA ARG A 284 -16.90 35.96 -0.15
C ARG A 284 -17.77 36.16 1.10
N ASP A 285 -17.66 35.24 2.06
CA ASP A 285 -18.25 35.42 3.39
C ASP A 285 -17.37 36.33 4.26
N ALA A 286 -17.90 37.49 4.67
CA ALA A 286 -17.20 38.45 5.51
C ALA A 286 -16.75 37.87 6.86
N ARG A 287 -17.49 36.89 7.39
CA ARG A 287 -17.18 36.20 8.66
C ARG A 287 -15.95 35.32 8.49
N GLN A 288 -15.86 34.60 7.38
CA GLN A 288 -14.67 33.83 7.06
C GLN A 288 -13.47 34.75 6.82
N VAL A 289 -13.63 35.85 6.08
CA VAL A 289 -12.57 36.84 5.86
C VAL A 289 -12.07 37.41 7.19
N GLU A 290 -12.97 37.71 8.13
CA GLU A 290 -12.58 38.16 9.47
C GLU A 290 -11.73 37.12 10.21
N VAL A 291 -12.12 35.84 10.22
CA VAL A 291 -11.34 34.76 10.85
C VAL A 291 -9.96 34.65 10.22
N VAL A 292 -9.86 34.71 8.88
CA VAL A 292 -8.57 34.73 8.16
C VAL A 292 -7.66 35.85 8.66
N LEU A 293 -8.20 37.05 8.83
CA LEU A 293 -7.46 38.23 9.29
C LEU A 293 -7.09 38.16 10.78
N GLN A 294 -7.87 37.45 11.60
CA GLN A 294 -7.56 37.21 13.01
C GLN A 294 -6.40 36.22 13.19
N GLU A 295 -6.33 35.19 12.36
CA GLU A 295 -5.23 34.20 12.38
C GLU A 295 -3.95 34.70 11.69
N ALA A 296 -4.01 35.84 11.00
CA ALA A 296 -2.88 36.43 10.30
C ALA A 296 -2.03 37.29 11.25
N VAL A 297 -0.72 37.04 11.28
CA VAL A 297 0.27 37.98 11.82
C VAL A 297 0.41 39.18 10.88
N ARG A 298 0.38 38.93 9.57
CA ARG A 298 0.29 39.98 8.55
C ARG A 298 -0.40 39.47 7.28
N VAL A 299 -0.96 40.42 6.54
CA VAL A 299 -1.45 40.19 5.17
C VAL A 299 -0.31 40.45 4.20
N VAL A 300 0.05 39.44 3.40
CA VAL A 300 1.07 39.55 2.34
C VAL A 300 0.44 40.12 1.08
N ARG A 301 -0.74 39.61 0.70
CA ARG A 301 -1.51 40.10 -0.45
C ARG A 301 -2.99 39.83 -0.24
N MET A 302 -3.85 40.78 -0.58
CA MET A 302 -5.30 40.63 -0.49
C MET A 302 -5.95 41.29 -1.69
N ASP A 303 -6.23 40.50 -2.72
CA ASP A 303 -6.71 40.99 -4.02
C ASP A 303 -7.32 39.84 -4.83
N ARG A 304 -8.21 40.16 -5.78
CA ARG A 304 -8.83 39.19 -6.70
C ARG A 304 -9.48 37.99 -5.99
N GLY A 305 -10.07 38.23 -4.83
CA GLY A 305 -10.70 37.18 -4.01
C GLY A 305 -9.72 36.29 -3.24
N VAL A 306 -8.41 36.47 -3.40
CA VAL A 306 -7.37 35.69 -2.73
C VAL A 306 -6.75 36.50 -1.60
N ILE A 307 -6.62 35.88 -0.42
CA ILE A 307 -5.94 36.46 0.74
C ILE A 307 -4.75 35.57 1.03
N ILE A 308 -3.54 36.11 0.93
CA ILE A 308 -2.29 35.46 1.32
C ILE A 308 -1.81 36.11 2.60
N THR A 309 -1.56 35.30 3.63
CA THR A 309 -1.23 35.75 4.97
C THR A 309 -0.03 34.99 5.51
N GLU A 310 0.67 35.61 6.45
CA GLU A 310 1.64 34.94 7.32
C GLU A 310 0.94 34.59 8.64
N THR A 311 1.00 33.33 9.06
CA THR A 311 0.42 32.87 10.33
C THR A 311 1.44 32.93 11.48
N ALA A 312 1.00 32.75 12.72
CA ALA A 312 1.89 32.69 13.89
C ALA A 312 2.91 31.54 13.83
N HIS A 313 2.64 30.50 13.03
CA HIS A 313 3.58 29.42 12.75
C HIS A 313 4.75 29.86 11.86
N GLY A 314 4.56 30.95 11.09
CA GLY A 314 5.46 31.41 10.03
C GLY A 314 5.09 30.92 8.63
N PHE A 315 4.01 30.14 8.46
CA PHE A 315 3.53 29.74 7.13
C PHE A 315 2.99 30.94 6.36
N VAL A 316 3.41 31.08 5.10
CA VAL A 316 2.84 32.02 4.13
C VAL A 316 1.94 31.24 3.18
N LEU A 317 0.63 31.39 3.33
CA LEU A 317 -0.37 30.57 2.63
C LEU A 317 -1.68 31.32 2.38
N ALA A 318 -2.56 30.71 1.60
CA ALA A 318 -3.87 31.25 1.36
C ALA A 318 -4.77 31.13 2.61
N ASN A 319 -5.51 32.20 2.91
CA ASN A 319 -6.53 32.26 3.93
C ASN A 319 -6.06 31.84 5.34
N SER A 320 -4.79 32.02 5.70
CA SER A 320 -4.25 31.61 7.01
C SER A 320 -4.45 30.11 7.34
N GLY A 321 -4.68 29.27 6.32
CA GLY A 321 -5.06 27.86 6.52
C GLY A 321 -6.49 27.64 7.03
N VAL A 322 -7.32 28.69 7.06
CA VAL A 322 -8.74 28.60 7.40
C VAL A 322 -9.48 27.86 6.30
N ASP A 323 -10.04 26.70 6.64
CA ASP A 323 -10.73 25.83 5.70
C ASP A 323 -12.21 25.66 6.08
N ALA A 324 -13.10 25.85 5.11
CA ALA A 324 -14.56 25.69 5.24
C ALA A 324 -15.07 24.36 4.65
N SER A 325 -14.20 23.58 4.02
CA SER A 325 -14.56 22.33 3.34
C SER A 325 -14.48 21.13 4.28
N ASN A 326 -15.27 20.08 4.02
CA ASN A 326 -15.22 18.80 4.75
C ASN A 326 -15.37 18.92 6.29
N VAL A 327 -16.11 19.94 6.74
CA VAL A 327 -16.45 20.17 8.17
C VAL A 327 -17.79 19.55 8.59
N GLY A 328 -18.31 18.63 7.77
CA GLY A 328 -19.54 17.87 8.07
C GLY A 328 -20.84 18.64 7.75
N PRO A 329 -21.97 18.30 8.42
CA PRO A 329 -23.30 18.87 8.14
C PRO A 329 -23.38 20.39 8.31
N ARG A 330 -22.44 21.00 9.04
CA ARG A 330 -22.37 22.44 9.30
C ARG A 330 -21.49 23.20 8.30
N SER A 331 -21.23 22.60 7.12
CA SER A 331 -20.45 23.25 6.06
C SER A 331 -21.05 24.61 5.69
N GLY A 332 -20.24 25.66 5.79
CA GLY A 332 -20.68 27.05 5.59
C GLY A 332 -21.07 27.80 6.87
N GLU A 333 -21.17 27.11 8.01
CA GLU A 333 -21.38 27.72 9.34
C GLU A 333 -20.14 27.65 10.22
N VAL A 334 -19.26 26.69 9.97
CA VAL A 334 -18.02 26.51 10.74
C VAL A 334 -16.82 26.45 9.80
N VAL A 335 -15.66 26.81 10.35
CA VAL A 335 -14.36 26.68 9.69
C VAL A 335 -13.36 26.01 10.63
N THR A 336 -12.41 25.27 10.07
CA THR A 336 -11.25 24.75 10.82
C THR A 336 -10.07 25.69 10.67
N LEU A 337 -9.32 25.89 11.76
CA LEU A 337 -8.04 26.58 11.78
C LEU A 337 -6.90 25.57 11.68
N LEU A 338 -5.66 26.04 11.48
CA LEU A 338 -4.49 25.18 11.64
C LEU A 338 -4.33 24.75 13.12
N PRO A 339 -3.79 23.55 13.40
CA PRO A 339 -3.40 23.18 14.76
C PRO A 339 -2.40 24.20 15.32
N ARG A 340 -2.46 24.52 16.62
CA ARG A 340 -1.61 25.58 17.21
C ARG A 340 -0.12 25.22 17.26
N ASP A 341 0.17 23.93 17.40
CA ASP A 341 1.53 23.39 17.37
C ASP A 341 1.52 22.02 16.68
N PRO A 342 1.51 21.99 15.32
CA PRO A 342 1.43 20.75 14.57
C PRO A 342 2.62 19.80 14.79
N ASP A 343 3.81 20.34 15.14
CA ASP A 343 4.98 19.53 15.51
C ASP A 343 4.73 18.80 16.84
N SER A 344 4.09 19.46 17.81
CA SER A 344 3.66 18.81 19.05
C SER A 344 2.61 17.71 18.79
N SER A 345 1.63 17.96 17.92
CA SER A 345 0.62 16.96 17.54
C SER A 345 1.28 15.74 16.86
N ALA A 346 2.23 15.97 15.93
CA ALA A 346 3.01 14.90 15.30
C ALA A 346 3.78 14.05 16.32
N ARG A 347 4.42 14.69 17.32
CA ARG A 347 5.14 13.98 18.40
C ARG A 347 4.22 13.14 19.26
N ALA A 348 3.04 13.65 19.62
CA ALA A 348 2.05 12.91 20.39
C ALA A 348 1.56 11.66 19.64
N ILE A 349 1.28 11.80 18.33
CA ILE A 349 0.90 10.68 17.46
C ILE A 349 2.03 9.64 17.36
N ARG A 350 3.27 10.10 17.14
CA ARG A 350 4.45 9.23 17.08
C ARG A 350 4.62 8.42 18.37
N GLU A 351 4.47 9.07 19.51
CA GLU A 351 4.59 8.42 20.82
C GLU A 351 3.48 7.39 21.05
N ALA A 352 2.24 7.70 20.68
CA ALA A 352 1.13 6.74 20.77
C ALA A 352 1.37 5.51 19.87
N ILE A 353 1.89 5.71 18.65
CA ILE A 353 2.27 4.61 17.75
C ILE A 353 3.38 3.77 18.38
N ARG A 354 4.42 4.41 18.95
CA ARG A 354 5.53 3.73 19.63
C ARG A 354 5.05 2.88 20.80
N LEU A 355 4.21 3.43 21.66
CA LEU A 355 3.65 2.72 22.82
C LEU A 355 2.82 1.51 22.41
N ARG A 356 2.12 1.57 21.28
CA ARG A 356 1.24 0.49 20.83
C ARG A 356 1.93 -0.57 19.97
N THR A 357 2.90 -0.18 19.15
CA THR A 357 3.53 -1.06 18.15
C THR A 357 4.97 -1.44 18.47
N GLY A 358 5.61 -0.74 19.41
CA GLY A 358 7.04 -0.87 19.71
C GLY A 358 7.95 -0.14 18.72
N VAL A 359 7.41 0.47 17.65
CA VAL A 359 8.16 1.16 16.60
C VAL A 359 7.77 2.64 16.57
N ALA A 360 8.77 3.52 16.46
CA ALA A 360 8.58 4.97 16.43
C ALA A 360 8.87 5.53 15.03
N PRO A 361 7.93 5.41 14.06
CA PRO A 361 8.13 5.90 12.70
C PRO A 361 8.22 7.43 12.67
N GLY A 362 8.57 7.99 11.51
CA GLY A 362 8.35 9.41 11.25
C GLY A 362 6.85 9.73 11.24
N VAL A 363 6.47 10.93 11.67
CA VAL A 363 5.10 11.43 11.54
C VAL A 363 5.14 12.82 10.94
N ILE A 364 4.30 13.08 9.95
CA ILE A 364 4.10 14.42 9.39
C ILE A 364 2.62 14.80 9.41
N ILE A 365 2.34 16.07 9.74
CA ILE A 365 1.02 16.69 9.56
C ILE A 365 1.05 17.44 8.23
N THR A 366 0.07 17.19 7.35
CA THR A 366 0.03 17.78 6.00
C THR A 366 -1.12 18.74 5.82
N ASP A 367 -0.92 19.76 5.01
CA ASP A 367 -1.99 20.64 4.53
C ASP A 367 -1.75 21.03 3.06
N SER A 368 -2.81 21.38 2.35
CA SER A 368 -2.76 21.67 0.93
C SER A 368 -2.49 23.13 0.64
N PHE A 369 -1.35 23.41 0.01
CA PHE A 369 -0.93 24.76 -0.30
C PHE A 369 -0.99 25.02 -1.81
N GLY A 370 -1.36 26.25 -2.16
CA GLY A 370 -0.99 26.82 -3.46
C GLY A 370 0.50 27.20 -3.47
N ARG A 371 1.05 27.48 -4.65
CA ARG A 371 2.45 27.93 -4.77
C ARG A 371 2.63 28.94 -5.90
N PRO A 372 3.55 29.91 -5.76
CA PRO A 372 3.83 30.87 -6.82
C PRO A 372 4.18 30.19 -8.16
N TRP A 373 3.80 30.84 -9.26
CA TRP A 373 4.13 30.48 -10.65
C TRP A 373 3.60 29.13 -11.17
N ARG A 374 2.84 28.37 -10.38
CA ARG A 374 2.23 27.11 -10.82
C ARG A 374 0.75 27.06 -10.45
N LEU A 375 -0.06 26.56 -11.37
CA LEU A 375 -1.47 26.25 -11.09
C LEU A 375 -1.57 24.94 -10.31
N GLY A 376 -2.62 24.83 -9.51
CA GLY A 376 -2.90 23.65 -8.68
C GLY A 376 -2.28 23.71 -7.29
N ILE A 377 -2.82 22.90 -6.40
CA ILE A 377 -2.36 22.72 -5.01
C ILE A 377 -1.39 21.54 -4.91
N THR A 378 -0.61 21.49 -3.84
CA THR A 378 0.15 20.31 -3.40
C THR A 378 0.12 20.29 -1.88
N ASP A 379 0.15 19.10 -1.30
CA ASP A 379 0.36 18.99 0.14
C ASP A 379 1.81 19.31 0.51
N VAL A 380 1.97 19.97 1.65
CA VAL A 380 3.23 20.31 2.31
C VAL A 380 3.16 19.88 3.77
N ALA A 381 4.31 19.70 4.42
CA ALA A 381 4.36 19.37 5.84
C ALA A 381 4.25 20.64 6.69
N ILE A 382 3.25 20.70 7.56
CA ILE A 382 3.07 21.77 8.55
C ILE A 382 3.48 21.33 9.97
N GLY A 383 3.66 20.03 10.19
CA GLY A 383 4.15 19.46 11.44
C GLY A 383 5.02 18.23 11.16
N VAL A 384 6.08 18.01 11.92
CA VAL A 384 7.06 16.93 11.73
C VAL A 384 7.50 16.36 13.08
N ALA A 385 7.68 15.04 13.15
CA ALA A 385 8.29 14.35 14.28
C ALA A 385 9.12 13.14 13.83
N GLY A 386 10.30 12.95 14.42
CA GLY A 386 11.17 11.78 14.21
C GLY A 386 11.99 11.78 12.91
N ILE A 387 11.83 12.81 12.06
CA ILE A 387 12.57 12.97 10.81
C ILE A 387 12.99 14.42 10.58
N ALA A 388 14.04 14.62 9.80
CA ALA A 388 14.44 15.95 9.34
C ALA A 388 13.48 16.46 8.25
N ALA A 389 13.01 17.70 8.37
CA ALA A 389 12.16 18.32 7.34
C ALA A 389 12.92 18.56 6.03
N LEU A 390 14.21 18.92 6.16
CA LEU A 390 15.13 19.19 5.06
C LEU A 390 16.25 18.14 5.04
N GLU A 391 16.66 17.75 3.83
CA GLU A 391 17.91 17.03 3.60
C GLU A 391 18.91 17.99 2.96
N ASP A 392 19.94 18.37 3.73
CA ASP A 392 21.03 19.19 3.22
C ASP A 392 22.06 18.32 2.49
N LEU A 393 22.15 18.51 1.18
CA LEU A 393 23.09 17.82 0.31
C LEU A 393 24.29 18.70 -0.04
N ARG A 394 24.36 19.95 0.47
CA ARG A 394 25.50 20.82 0.23
C ARG A 394 26.77 20.20 0.82
N GLY A 395 27.86 20.31 0.08
CA GLY A 395 29.13 19.69 0.45
C GLY A 395 29.17 18.17 0.26
N LYS A 396 28.16 17.54 -0.35
CA LYS A 396 28.22 16.14 -0.80
C LYS A 396 28.51 16.08 -2.31
N PRO A 397 29.23 15.05 -2.80
CA PRO A 397 29.45 14.86 -4.22
C PRO A 397 28.15 14.44 -4.94
N ASP A 398 27.96 14.93 -6.16
CA ASP A 398 26.95 14.44 -7.10
C ASP A 398 27.40 13.13 -7.77
N ALA A 399 26.61 12.62 -8.73
CA ALA A 399 26.90 11.38 -9.45
C ALA A 399 28.21 11.44 -10.29
N ASP A 400 28.67 12.65 -10.63
CA ASP A 400 29.92 12.89 -11.36
C ASP A 400 31.08 13.26 -10.42
N GLY A 401 30.86 13.23 -9.10
CA GLY A 401 31.84 13.60 -8.07
C GLY A 401 31.98 15.10 -7.80
N ARG A 402 31.15 15.97 -8.38
CA ARG A 402 31.20 17.43 -8.11
C ARG A 402 30.49 17.76 -6.82
N MET A 403 31.06 18.67 -6.03
CA MET A 403 30.46 19.07 -4.76
C MET A 403 29.23 19.94 -4.99
N MET A 404 28.09 19.53 -4.44
CA MET A 404 26.85 20.30 -4.49
C MET A 404 26.97 21.56 -3.62
N ALA A 405 26.65 22.74 -4.17
CA ALA A 405 26.78 24.02 -3.47
C ALA A 405 25.45 24.55 -2.90
N ALA A 406 24.32 24.22 -3.52
CA ALA A 406 23.01 24.82 -3.20
C ALA A 406 21.89 23.78 -2.98
N THR A 407 22.20 22.49 -3.05
CA THR A 407 21.18 21.44 -3.04
C THR A 407 20.68 21.16 -1.63
N VAL A 408 19.44 21.57 -1.34
CA VAL A 408 18.70 21.19 -0.14
C VAL A 408 17.34 20.66 -0.60
N ARG A 409 16.98 19.45 -0.18
CA ARG A 409 15.69 18.84 -0.52
C ARG A 409 14.70 19.04 0.61
N ALA A 410 13.50 19.52 0.30
CA ALA A 410 12.38 19.56 1.24
C ALA A 410 11.72 18.18 1.34
N VAL A 411 12.39 17.24 2.01
CA VAL A 411 11.99 15.83 2.04
C VAL A 411 10.61 15.65 2.69
N ALA A 412 10.31 16.38 3.78
CA ALA A 412 8.98 16.30 4.40
C ALA A 412 7.85 16.75 3.44
N ASP A 413 8.08 17.81 2.65
CA ASP A 413 7.11 18.26 1.64
C ASP A 413 6.97 17.27 0.49
N GLN A 414 8.06 16.64 0.06
CA GLN A 414 8.01 15.58 -0.96
C GLN A 414 7.19 14.37 -0.49
N ILE A 415 7.33 14.00 0.79
CA ILE A 415 6.54 12.93 1.43
C ILE A 415 5.07 13.37 1.55
N ALA A 416 4.79 14.60 1.98
CA ALA A 416 3.43 15.13 2.06
C ALA A 416 2.72 15.11 0.70
N ALA A 417 3.40 15.60 -0.34
CA ALA A 417 2.89 15.56 -1.72
C ALA A 417 2.65 14.13 -2.22
N THR A 418 3.50 13.18 -1.83
CA THR A 418 3.32 11.75 -2.16
C THR A 418 2.11 11.17 -1.43
N ALA A 419 1.94 11.49 -0.15
CA ALA A 419 0.81 11.03 0.64
C ALA A 419 -0.53 11.47 0.04
N GLU A 420 -0.64 12.72 -0.40
CA GLU A 420 -1.86 13.25 -1.01
C GLU A 420 -2.34 12.43 -2.23
N LEU A 421 -1.41 11.87 -3.01
CA LEU A 421 -1.76 10.99 -4.14
C LEU A 421 -2.47 9.70 -3.69
N ALA A 422 -2.16 9.21 -2.49
CA ALA A 422 -2.79 8.03 -1.89
C ALA A 422 -4.09 8.36 -1.12
N LEU A 423 -4.13 9.53 -0.48
CA LEU A 423 -5.28 9.99 0.31
C LEU A 423 -6.47 10.30 -0.57
N GLY A 424 -6.26 11.10 -1.63
CA GLY A 424 -7.32 11.57 -2.52
C GLY A 424 -8.33 12.50 -1.84
N LYS A 425 -8.47 13.73 -2.33
CA LYS A 425 -9.34 14.80 -1.77
C LYS A 425 -10.78 14.40 -1.41
N THR A 426 -11.37 13.46 -2.14
CA THR A 426 -12.78 13.08 -2.00
C THR A 426 -12.98 11.73 -1.32
N ALA A 427 -11.91 10.99 -1.03
CA ALA A 427 -12.01 9.61 -0.54
C ALA A 427 -12.20 9.49 0.98
N ARG A 428 -12.18 10.63 1.71
CA ARG A 428 -12.29 10.68 3.19
C ARG A 428 -11.23 9.84 3.90
N ARG A 429 -10.01 9.85 3.37
CA ARG A 429 -8.86 9.16 3.95
C ARG A 429 -7.90 10.22 4.51
N PRO A 430 -7.78 10.35 5.83
CA PRO A 430 -6.96 11.40 6.44
C PRO A 430 -5.55 10.92 6.83
N LEU A 431 -5.21 9.66 6.54
CA LEU A 431 -3.98 8.99 6.98
C LEU A 431 -3.36 8.19 5.84
N ALA A 432 -2.03 8.27 5.70
CA ALA A 432 -1.26 7.42 4.80
C ALA A 432 0.03 6.94 5.44
N LEU A 433 0.45 5.72 5.09
CA LEU A 433 1.78 5.19 5.38
C LEU A 433 2.65 5.34 4.13
N ILE A 434 3.82 5.94 4.31
CA ILE A 434 4.84 6.10 3.28
C ILE A 434 6.06 5.26 3.65
N ARG A 435 6.52 4.42 2.73
CA ARG A 435 7.67 3.53 2.90
C ARG A 435 8.65 3.67 1.75
N GLY A 436 9.95 3.61 2.04
CA GLY A 436 11.01 3.73 1.04
C GLY A 436 11.43 5.18 0.73
N ALA A 437 10.89 6.17 1.45
CA ALA A 437 11.31 7.57 1.33
C ALA A 437 12.68 7.85 1.97
N HIS A 438 13.12 6.99 2.90
CA HIS A 438 14.38 7.05 3.62
C HIS A 438 14.77 8.46 4.13
N PRO A 439 13.86 9.18 4.82
CA PRO A 439 14.21 10.47 5.39
C PRO A 439 15.27 10.31 6.48
N GLN A 440 16.14 11.31 6.63
CA GLN A 440 17.09 11.34 7.74
C GLN A 440 16.33 11.41 9.07
N VAL A 441 16.70 10.56 10.03
CA VAL A 441 16.14 10.58 11.38
C VAL A 441 16.57 11.85 12.11
N ALA A 442 15.61 12.53 12.73
CA ALA A 442 15.85 13.67 13.62
C ALA A 442 14.78 13.69 14.71
N GLU A 443 15.16 13.37 15.94
CA GLU A 443 14.23 13.32 17.09
C GLU A 443 13.64 14.70 17.42
N ASP A 444 14.40 15.76 17.15
CA ASP A 444 14.04 17.18 17.30
C ASP A 444 13.61 17.83 15.97
N GLY A 445 13.27 17.02 14.96
CA GLY A 445 12.76 17.50 13.68
C GLY A 445 11.55 18.42 13.85
N SER A 446 11.49 19.48 13.04
CA SER A 446 10.42 20.48 13.09
C SER A 446 10.13 21.03 11.69
N ALA A 447 8.85 21.24 11.37
CA ALA A 447 8.43 21.91 10.14
C ALA A 447 8.97 23.35 10.05
N ARG A 448 9.27 24.00 11.19
CA ARG A 448 9.86 25.36 11.19
C ARG A 448 11.21 25.42 10.49
N SER A 449 11.92 24.30 10.44
CA SER A 449 13.23 24.19 9.78
C SER A 449 13.14 24.39 8.26
N SER A 450 11.96 24.19 7.65
CA SER A 450 11.73 24.41 6.21
C SER A 450 11.26 25.82 5.88
N LEU A 451 10.95 26.65 6.89
CA LEU A 451 10.49 28.02 6.68
C LEU A 451 11.64 28.91 6.22
N MET A 452 11.37 29.72 5.20
CA MET A 452 12.31 30.71 4.70
C MET A 452 12.47 31.84 5.71
N PRO A 453 13.71 32.17 6.15
CA PRO A 453 13.94 33.31 7.01
C PRO A 453 13.50 34.61 6.34
N PRO A 454 12.93 35.58 7.10
CA PRO A 454 12.48 36.87 6.55
C PRO A 454 13.51 37.60 5.70
N ASP A 455 14.77 37.60 6.11
CA ASP A 455 15.85 38.32 5.42
C ASP A 455 16.27 37.65 4.10
N TRP A 456 15.80 36.43 3.84
CA TRP A 456 16.07 35.67 2.62
C TRP A 456 14.88 35.68 1.65
N ASP A 457 13.68 36.08 2.11
CA ASP A 457 12.46 36.10 1.32
C ASP A 457 12.38 37.35 0.45
N LEU A 458 12.74 37.20 -0.83
CA LEU A 458 12.70 38.28 -1.82
C LEU A 458 11.26 38.71 -2.21
N PHE A 459 10.25 37.97 -1.77
CA PHE A 459 8.83 38.28 -2.02
C PHE A 459 8.14 38.94 -0.83
N ARG A 460 8.87 39.14 0.28
CA ARG A 460 8.35 39.63 1.55
C ARG A 460 7.81 41.06 1.51
#